data_AF-A0A9Q4Q2D9-F1
#
_entry.id   AF-A0A9Q4Q2D9-F1
#
_cell.length_a   1.000
_cell.length_b   1.000
_cell.length_c   1.000
_cell.angle_alpha   90.00
_cell.angle_beta   90.00
_cell.angle_gamma   90.00
#
_symmetry.space_group_name_H-M   'P 1'
#
loop_
_entity.id
_entity.type
_entity.pdbx_description
1 polymer ?
#
loop_
_entity_poly.entity_id
_entity_poly.type
_entity_poly.pdbx_seq_one_letter_code
_entity_poly.pdbx_strand_id
1 'polypeptide(L)'
;MTGLFTLVPLVGRSIIYIAIAGTLAVQAATVDPRLLWFPIAFLAVMIVAFDNLVRTYIRPYLSGRLLNTGLVMFAYLFGPPLFGWYGIFLGPFLMVFIVTFVRMILPVLADPECERVELNPEHTLDEYAENVGDQQNVPRPRWIGPTSERGEIYPHKVSSPLVSAPVTHFSTDVRRVTPW
;
A
#
# COMPACT_ATOMS: atom_id res chain seq x y z
N MET A 1 -16.76 30.79 -6.84
CA MET A 1 -17.25 30.08 -5.62
C MET A 1 -16.45 28.84 -5.25
N THR A 2 -15.65 28.26 -6.15
CA THR A 2 -14.82 27.07 -5.90
C THR A 2 -13.74 27.27 -4.82
N GLY A 3 -13.16 28.47 -4.69
CA GLY A 3 -12.10 28.74 -3.70
C GLY A 3 -12.54 28.77 -2.23
N LEU A 4 -13.80 29.13 -1.95
CA LEU A 4 -14.31 29.16 -0.57
C LEU A 4 -14.65 27.75 -0.07
N PHE A 5 -15.15 26.90 -0.98
CA PHE A 5 -15.49 25.50 -0.69
C PHE A 5 -14.26 24.62 -0.40
N THR A 6 -13.13 24.85 -1.06
CA THR A 6 -11.86 24.15 -0.75
C THR A 6 -11.22 24.62 0.56
N LEU A 7 -11.60 25.80 1.06
CA LEU A 7 -11.11 26.33 2.32
C LEU A 7 -11.81 25.68 3.53
N VAL A 8 -13.09 25.28 3.40
CA VAL A 8 -13.88 24.69 4.49
C VAL A 8 -13.22 23.46 5.12
N PRO A 9 -12.73 22.45 4.37
CA PRO A 9 -12.04 21.29 4.95
C PRO A 9 -10.71 21.65 5.59
N LEU A 10 -10.00 22.64 5.03
CA LEU A 10 -8.70 23.07 5.54
C LEU A 10 -8.85 23.77 6.90
N VAL A 11 -9.89 24.57 7.05
CA VAL A 11 -10.17 25.36 8.25
C VAL A 11 -10.94 24.55 9.30
N GLY A 12 -11.83 23.66 8.89
CA GLY A 12 -12.65 22.85 9.80
C GLY A 12 -11.81 22.02 10.78
N ARG A 13 -10.70 21.44 10.30
CA ARG A 13 -9.72 20.76 11.16
C ARG A 13 -9.11 21.69 12.21
N SER A 14 -8.61 22.86 11.80
CA SER A 14 -7.96 23.81 12.70
C SER A 14 -8.92 24.40 13.73
N ILE A 15 -10.20 24.61 13.38
CA ILE A 15 -11.23 25.08 14.31
C ILE A 15 -11.34 24.14 15.51
N ILE A 16 -11.32 22.82 15.28
CA ILE A 16 -11.44 21.83 16.35
C ILE A 16 -10.22 21.94 17.30
N TYR A 17 -9.01 21.99 16.76
CA TYR A 17 -7.80 22.07 17.60
C TYR A 17 -7.69 23.39 18.34
N ILE A 18 -8.05 24.50 17.70
CA ILE A 18 -8.04 25.83 18.32
C ILE A 18 -9.11 25.92 19.41
N ALA A 19 -10.29 25.34 19.21
CA ALA A 19 -11.32 25.29 20.23
C ALA A 19 -10.85 24.51 21.47
N ILE A 20 -10.32 23.30 21.27
CA ILE A 20 -9.82 22.45 22.36
C ILE A 20 -8.64 23.12 23.06
N ALA A 21 -7.61 23.54 22.32
CA ALA A 21 -6.45 24.21 22.88
C ALA A 21 -6.81 25.54 23.55
N GLY A 22 -7.81 26.26 23.02
CA GLY A 22 -8.35 27.48 23.61
C GLY A 22 -9.00 27.22 24.96
N THR A 23 -9.84 26.18 25.08
CA THR A 23 -10.43 25.81 26.38
C THR A 23 -9.35 25.42 27.40
N LEU A 24 -8.34 24.65 26.98
CA LEU A 24 -7.18 24.29 27.80
C LEU A 24 -6.35 25.52 28.18
N ALA A 25 -6.17 26.47 27.27
CA ALA A 25 -5.42 27.70 27.53
C ALA A 25 -6.15 28.61 28.52
N VAL A 26 -7.48 28.74 28.40
CA VAL A 26 -8.29 29.49 29.37
C VAL A 26 -8.20 28.85 30.75
N GLN A 27 -8.34 27.53 30.84
CA GLN A 27 -8.18 26.82 32.12
C GLN A 27 -6.77 27.00 32.71
N ALA A 28 -5.73 26.82 31.91
CA ALA A 28 -4.35 27.01 32.34
C ALA A 28 -4.09 28.45 32.83
N ALA A 29 -4.62 29.45 32.13
CA ALA A 29 -4.51 30.86 32.53
C ALA A 29 -5.23 31.17 33.85
N THR A 30 -6.35 30.48 34.15
CA THR A 30 -7.09 30.66 35.41
C THR A 30 -6.48 29.93 36.60
N VAL A 31 -5.74 28.84 36.38
CA VAL A 31 -5.14 28.03 37.45
C VAL A 31 -3.73 28.52 37.77
N ASP A 32 -2.85 28.55 36.77
CA ASP A 32 -1.47 29.03 36.94
C ASP A 32 -0.86 29.34 35.56
N PRO A 33 -0.48 30.60 35.25
CA PRO A 33 0.02 30.98 33.92
C PRO A 33 1.26 30.21 33.47
N ARG A 34 2.02 29.64 34.41
CA ARG A 34 3.16 28.77 34.11
C ARG A 34 2.77 27.48 33.40
N LEU A 35 1.52 27.05 33.41
CA LEU A 35 1.05 25.84 32.72
C LEU A 35 0.69 26.07 31.24
N LEU A 36 0.80 27.29 30.72
CA LEU A 36 0.50 27.63 29.31
C LEU A 36 1.35 26.88 28.28
N TRP A 37 2.49 26.29 28.68
CA TRP A 37 3.26 25.41 27.80
C TRP A 37 2.51 24.11 27.48
N PHE A 38 1.60 23.65 28.35
CA PHE A 38 0.87 22.40 28.18
C PHE A 38 -0.16 22.46 27.03
N PRO A 39 -1.03 23.48 26.93
CA PRO A 39 -1.89 23.69 25.75
C PRO A 39 -1.08 23.90 24.46
N ILE A 40 0.05 24.61 24.52
CA ILE A 40 0.91 24.87 23.35
C ILE A 40 1.56 23.58 22.87
N ALA A 41 2.14 22.80 23.79
CA ALA A 41 2.74 21.50 23.48
C ALA A 41 1.68 20.53 22.94
N PHE A 42 0.49 20.48 23.55
CA PHE A 42 -0.64 19.69 23.06
C PHE A 42 -1.02 20.06 21.62
N LEU A 43 -1.16 21.37 21.34
CA LEU A 43 -1.50 21.86 20.00
C LEU A 43 -0.40 21.52 19.00
N ALA A 44 0.87 21.68 19.36
CA ALA A 44 2.00 21.28 18.52
C ALA A 44 2.00 19.78 18.22
N VAL A 45 1.78 18.94 19.23
CA VAL A 45 1.69 17.49 19.07
C VAL A 45 0.51 17.10 18.18
N MET A 46 -0.67 17.70 18.36
CA MET A 46 -1.83 17.42 17.50
C MET A 46 -1.59 17.86 16.05
N ILE A 47 -1.04 19.06 15.84
CA ILE A 47 -0.73 19.55 14.49
C ILE A 47 0.33 18.67 13.82
N VAL A 48 1.32 18.17 14.55
CA VAL A 48 2.37 17.34 13.95
C VAL A 48 1.93 15.89 13.90
N ALA A 49 1.73 15.22 15.03
CA ALA A 49 1.46 13.79 15.07
C ALA A 49 0.11 13.44 14.44
N PHE A 50 -0.98 14.09 14.85
CA PHE A 50 -2.32 13.72 14.38
C PHE A 50 -2.52 14.06 12.91
N ASP A 51 -2.05 15.22 12.44
CA ASP A 51 -2.14 15.54 11.01
C ASP A 51 -1.28 14.63 10.15
N ASN A 52 -0.05 14.32 10.59
CA ASN A 52 0.80 13.38 9.86
C ASN A 52 0.16 12.01 9.85
N LEU A 53 -0.46 11.57 10.96
CA LEU A 53 -1.18 10.31 11.02
C LEU A 53 -2.35 10.30 10.02
N VAL A 54 -3.21 11.33 10.05
CA VAL A 54 -4.36 11.46 9.15
C VAL A 54 -3.91 11.51 7.69
N ARG A 55 -2.88 12.29 7.37
CA ARG A 55 -2.39 12.42 5.98
C ARG A 55 -1.68 11.16 5.50
N THR A 56 -0.90 10.51 6.36
CA THR A 56 -0.03 9.39 6.00
C THR A 56 -0.72 8.04 6.08
N TYR A 57 -1.68 7.84 6.98
CA TYR A 57 -2.38 6.55 7.11
C TYR A 57 -3.72 6.55 6.38
N ILE A 58 -4.53 7.61 6.47
CA ILE A 58 -5.85 7.58 5.81
C ILE A 58 -5.68 7.62 4.29
N ARG A 59 -4.71 8.37 3.74
CA ARG A 59 -4.54 8.48 2.28
C ARG A 59 -4.17 7.15 1.58
N PRO A 60 -3.22 6.32 2.06
CA PRO A 60 -2.84 5.07 1.39
C PRO A 60 -3.69 3.85 1.75
N TYR A 61 -4.31 3.80 2.95
CA TYR A 61 -5.16 2.66 3.33
C TYR A 61 -6.44 2.55 2.49
N LEU A 62 -6.82 3.61 1.74
CA LEU A 62 -7.93 3.57 0.79
C LEU A 62 -7.59 2.93 -0.58
N SER A 63 -6.31 2.68 -0.90
CA SER A 63 -5.92 2.17 -2.24
C SER A 63 -5.52 0.69 -2.28
N GLY A 64 -5.51 -0.01 -1.14
CA GLY A 64 -5.25 -1.45 -1.09
C GLY A 64 -6.55 -2.24 -1.00
N ARG A 65 -7.13 -2.64 -2.14
CA ARG A 65 -8.20 -3.65 -2.22
C ARG A 65 -7.81 -4.86 -1.36
N LEU A 66 -8.75 -5.40 -0.56
CA LEU A 66 -8.98 -6.84 -0.29
C LEU A 66 -9.89 -7.14 0.93
N LEU A 67 -10.79 -6.24 1.31
CA LEU A 67 -11.99 -6.60 2.07
C LEU A 67 -13.20 -6.14 1.26
N ASN A 68 -14.29 -6.92 1.27
CA ASN A 68 -15.55 -6.52 0.61
C ASN A 68 -15.95 -5.13 1.12
N THR A 69 -15.62 -4.10 0.37
CA THR A 69 -15.80 -2.70 0.78
C THR A 69 -17.26 -2.44 1.19
N GLY A 70 -18.22 -3.08 0.52
CA GLY A 70 -19.64 -3.01 0.89
C GLY A 70 -19.96 -3.57 2.28
N LEU A 71 -19.26 -4.61 2.74
CA LEU A 71 -19.48 -5.25 4.04
C LEU A 71 -18.94 -4.36 5.18
N VAL A 72 -17.80 -3.70 4.95
CA VAL A 72 -17.23 -2.68 5.84
C VAL A 72 -18.14 -1.45 5.93
N MET A 73 -18.70 -1.02 4.80
CA MET A 73 -19.65 0.11 4.75
C MET A 73 -20.97 -0.22 5.44
N PHE A 74 -21.51 -1.43 5.28
CA PHE A 74 -22.68 -1.89 6.03
C PHE A 74 -22.43 -1.87 7.53
N ALA A 75 -21.27 -2.39 7.96
CA ALA A 75 -20.88 -2.38 9.35
C ALA A 75 -20.74 -0.96 9.92
N TYR A 76 -20.26 -0.02 9.09
CA TYR A 76 -20.19 1.40 9.45
C TYR A 76 -21.56 2.07 9.53
N LEU A 77 -22.53 1.62 8.72
CA LEU A 77 -23.89 2.16 8.73
C LEU A 77 -24.69 1.67 9.94
N PHE A 78 -24.56 0.39 10.30
CA PHE A 78 -25.25 -0.22 11.44
C PHE A 78 -24.50 -0.06 12.77
N GLY A 79 -23.21 0.28 12.74
CA GLY A 79 -22.39 0.48 13.93
C GLY A 79 -22.95 1.55 14.87
N PRO A 80 -23.14 2.81 14.42
CA PRO A 80 -23.60 3.89 15.29
C PRO A 80 -24.98 3.66 15.93
N PRO A 81 -25.99 3.13 15.20
CA PRO A 81 -27.29 2.79 15.80
C PRO A 81 -27.22 1.71 16.89
N LEU A 82 -26.31 0.73 16.77
CA LEU A 82 -26.22 -0.40 17.70
C LEU A 82 -25.36 -0.10 18.93
N PHE A 83 -24.28 0.67 18.77
CA PHE A 83 -23.26 0.87 19.80
C PHE A 83 -22.97 2.35 20.10
N GLY A 84 -23.76 3.26 19.56
CA GLY A 84 -23.53 4.70 19.69
C GLY A 84 -22.22 5.13 19.02
N TRP A 85 -21.54 6.12 19.59
CA TRP A 85 -20.34 6.70 18.98
C TRP A 85 -19.21 5.67 18.77
N TYR A 86 -19.10 4.68 19.66
CA TYR A 86 -18.12 3.61 19.55
C TYR A 86 -18.39 2.68 18.36
N GLY A 87 -19.62 2.66 17.84
CA GLY A 87 -20.02 1.89 16.67
C GLY A 87 -19.31 2.27 15.37
N ILE A 88 -18.79 3.48 15.27
CA ILE A 88 -18.00 3.95 14.11
C ILE A 88 -16.72 3.10 13.94
N PHE A 89 -16.10 2.73 15.06
CA PHE A 89 -14.91 1.86 15.08
C PHE A 89 -15.30 0.39 15.28
N LEU A 90 -16.22 0.13 16.21
CA LEU A 90 -16.60 -1.21 16.62
C LEU A 90 -17.38 -1.95 15.54
N GLY A 91 -18.24 -1.27 14.77
CA GLY A 91 -19.03 -1.89 13.71
C GLY A 91 -18.17 -2.63 12.69
N PRO A 92 -17.26 -1.94 11.97
CA PRO A 92 -16.35 -2.57 11.03
C PRO A 92 -15.49 -3.68 11.66
N PHE A 93 -14.95 -3.44 12.86
CA PHE A 93 -14.10 -4.41 13.55
C PHE A 93 -14.86 -5.69 13.91
N LEU A 94 -16.04 -5.55 14.52
CA LEU A 94 -16.90 -6.65 14.91
C LEU A 94 -17.37 -7.44 13.69
N MET A 95 -17.68 -6.76 12.59
CA MET A 95 -18.13 -7.43 11.38
C MET A 95 -17.02 -8.22 10.68
N VAL A 96 -15.81 -7.67 10.59
CA VAL A 96 -14.64 -8.42 10.10
C VAL A 96 -14.35 -9.60 11.01
N PHE A 97 -14.43 -9.42 12.34
CA PHE A 97 -14.22 -10.50 13.30
C PHE A 97 -15.20 -11.66 13.06
N ILE A 98 -16.50 -11.37 12.93
CA ILE A 98 -17.53 -12.39 12.66
C ILE A 98 -17.28 -13.08 11.31
N VAL A 99 -17.05 -12.33 10.24
CA VAL A 99 -16.83 -12.90 8.90
C VAL A 99 -15.57 -13.76 8.85
N THR A 100 -14.48 -13.30 9.44
CA THR A 100 -13.23 -14.06 9.53
C THR A 100 -13.43 -15.29 10.41
N PHE A 101 -14.13 -15.18 11.54
CA PHE A 101 -14.42 -16.32 12.40
C PHE A 101 -15.24 -17.39 11.66
N VAL A 102 -16.33 -17.00 11.01
CA VAL A 102 -17.18 -17.90 10.21
C VAL A 102 -16.40 -18.51 9.05
N ARG A 103 -15.59 -17.74 8.32
CA ARG A 103 -14.85 -18.25 7.15
C ARG A 103 -13.59 -19.04 7.48
N MET A 104 -12.99 -18.82 8.65
CA MET A 104 -11.71 -19.42 9.01
C MET A 104 -11.90 -20.59 9.97
N ILE A 105 -12.83 -20.49 10.91
CA ILE A 105 -13.00 -21.49 11.98
C ILE A 105 -14.10 -22.50 11.65
N LEU A 106 -15.20 -22.10 10.96
CA LEU A 106 -16.19 -23.10 10.54
C LEU A 106 -15.64 -24.15 9.57
N PRO A 107 -14.87 -23.83 8.50
CA PRO A 107 -14.37 -24.89 7.62
C PRO A 107 -13.38 -25.83 8.33
N VAL A 108 -12.56 -25.30 9.25
CA VAL A 108 -11.65 -26.10 10.08
C VAL A 108 -12.40 -27.11 10.97
N LEU A 109 -13.62 -26.77 11.41
CA LEU A 109 -14.45 -27.68 12.21
C LEU A 109 -15.39 -28.55 11.36
N ALA A 110 -15.77 -28.09 10.17
CA ALA A 110 -16.73 -28.76 9.30
C ALA A 110 -16.09 -29.81 8.39
N ASP A 111 -14.81 -29.67 8.04
CA ASP A 111 -14.11 -30.64 7.20
C ASP A 111 -12.62 -30.78 7.60
N PRO A 112 -12.31 -31.64 8.57
CA PRO A 112 -10.92 -31.94 8.94
C PRO A 112 -10.14 -32.72 7.87
N GLU A 113 -10.75 -33.13 6.75
CA GLU A 113 -10.10 -33.94 5.70
C GLU A 113 -9.53 -33.09 4.53
N CYS A 114 -9.92 -31.82 4.38
CA CYS A 114 -9.45 -30.97 3.27
C CYS A 114 -7.98 -30.51 3.41
N GLU A 115 -7.37 -30.58 4.59
CA GLU A 115 -5.92 -30.33 4.76
C GLU A 115 -5.06 -31.51 4.28
N ARG A 116 -5.66 -32.70 4.11
CA ARG A 116 -4.95 -33.88 3.59
C ARG A 116 -4.81 -33.92 2.07
N VAL A 117 -5.50 -33.04 1.32
CA VAL A 117 -5.49 -33.06 -0.15
C VAL A 117 -4.30 -32.29 -0.75
N GLU A 118 -3.69 -31.34 -0.03
CA GLU A 118 -2.45 -30.66 -0.48
C GLU A 118 -1.16 -31.38 -0.07
N LEU A 119 -1.24 -32.39 0.80
CA LEU A 119 -0.11 -33.23 1.18
C LEU A 119 -0.31 -34.66 0.66
N ASN A 120 -0.63 -34.80 -0.62
CA ASN A 120 -0.54 -36.09 -1.31
C ASN A 120 0.80 -36.18 -2.08
N PRO A 121 1.87 -36.76 -1.50
CA PRO A 121 3.15 -37.00 -2.18
C PRO A 121 3.06 -38.18 -3.17
N GLU A 122 2.04 -38.23 -4.01
CA GLU A 122 1.83 -39.30 -5.01
C GLU A 122 2.29 -38.89 -6.42
N HIS A 123 2.94 -37.72 -6.60
CA HIS A 123 3.28 -37.21 -7.94
C HIS A 123 4.74 -36.79 -8.12
N THR A 124 5.72 -37.43 -7.47
CA THR A 124 7.13 -37.03 -7.68
C THR A 124 8.17 -38.14 -7.65
N LEU A 125 7.86 -39.37 -7.21
CA LEU A 125 8.91 -40.40 -7.12
C LEU A 125 8.87 -41.42 -8.27
N ASP A 126 7.68 -41.80 -8.73
CA ASP A 126 7.56 -42.80 -9.80
C ASP A 126 7.77 -42.19 -11.20
N GLU A 127 7.30 -40.95 -11.42
CA GLU A 127 7.47 -40.21 -12.68
C GLU A 127 8.94 -39.85 -12.97
N TYR A 128 9.78 -39.69 -11.93
CA TYR A 128 11.23 -39.51 -12.10
C TYR A 128 11.97 -40.83 -12.28
N ALA A 129 11.54 -41.91 -11.61
CA ALA A 129 12.17 -43.23 -11.76
C ALA A 129 11.95 -43.80 -13.17
N GLU A 130 10.80 -43.55 -13.80
CA GLU A 130 10.46 -44.02 -15.15
C GLU A 130 11.23 -43.24 -16.24
N ASN A 131 11.38 -41.92 -16.09
CA ASN A 131 12.11 -41.09 -17.07
C ASN A 131 13.64 -41.26 -17.06
N VAL A 132 14.23 -41.78 -15.98
CA VAL A 132 15.68 -42.06 -15.91
C VAL A 132 16.06 -43.29 -16.73
N GLY A 133 15.14 -44.26 -16.91
CA GLY A 133 15.37 -45.45 -17.73
C GLY A 133 15.49 -45.14 -19.23
N ASP A 134 14.69 -44.20 -19.73
CA ASP A 134 14.66 -43.86 -21.16
C ASP A 134 15.75 -42.85 -21.59
N GLN A 135 16.25 -42.02 -20.68
CA GLN A 135 17.35 -41.08 -21.00
C GLN A 135 18.73 -41.74 -21.17
N GLN A 136 18.88 -43.02 -20.83
CA GLN A 136 20.16 -43.71 -21.00
C GLN A 136 20.43 -44.16 -22.46
N ASN A 137 19.43 -44.12 -23.34
CA ASN A 137 19.53 -44.59 -24.73
C ASN A 137 19.60 -43.46 -25.78
N VAL A 138 19.97 -42.24 -25.38
CA VAL A 138 20.17 -41.15 -26.34
C VAL A 138 21.54 -41.33 -27.02
N PRO A 139 21.62 -41.49 -28.36
CA PRO A 139 22.88 -41.66 -29.06
C PRO A 139 23.77 -40.43 -28.83
N ARG A 140 24.97 -40.62 -28.29
CA ARG A 140 25.92 -39.50 -28.12
C ARG A 140 26.23 -38.91 -29.51
N PRO A 141 26.07 -37.60 -29.73
CA PRO A 141 26.44 -37.00 -31.00
C PRO A 141 27.94 -37.21 -31.23
N ARG A 142 28.29 -37.79 -32.38
CA ARG A 142 29.67 -37.92 -32.83
C ARG A 142 30.16 -36.51 -33.16
N TRP A 143 30.95 -35.92 -32.26
CA TRP A 143 31.59 -34.63 -32.47
C TRP A 143 32.43 -34.66 -33.75
N ILE A 144 31.98 -33.97 -34.80
CA ILE A 144 32.76 -33.68 -36.00
C ILE A 144 33.30 -32.25 -35.79
N GLY A 145 34.61 -32.13 -35.62
CA GLY A 145 35.27 -30.83 -35.47
C GLY A 145 35.10 -29.96 -36.73
N PRO A 146 35.26 -28.63 -36.63
CA PRO A 146 35.08 -27.73 -37.75
C PRO A 146 36.13 -27.99 -38.84
N THR A 147 35.69 -28.41 -40.02
CA THR A 147 36.49 -28.36 -41.24
C THR A 147 36.73 -26.90 -41.60
N SER A 148 37.98 -26.46 -41.49
CA SER A 148 38.41 -25.12 -41.86
C SER A 148 38.47 -24.98 -43.38
N GLU A 149 37.32 -24.78 -44.04
CA GLU A 149 37.30 -24.30 -45.43
C GLU A 149 36.16 -23.32 -45.70
N ARG A 150 36.56 -22.18 -46.30
CA ARG A 150 35.77 -21.13 -46.95
C ARG A 150 35.02 -20.11 -46.09
N GLY A 151 35.81 -19.11 -45.70
CA GLY A 151 35.59 -17.68 -45.93
C GLY A 151 34.16 -17.18 -46.21
N GLU A 152 33.60 -16.54 -45.20
CA GLU A 152 32.63 -15.46 -45.39
C GLU A 152 32.77 -14.45 -44.25
N ILE A 153 32.55 -13.20 -44.61
CA ILE A 153 33.10 -11.99 -44.00
C ILE A 153 32.21 -11.54 -42.83
N TYR A 154 32.77 -11.41 -41.63
CA TYR A 154 32.17 -10.62 -40.54
C TYR A 154 32.99 -9.34 -40.33
N PRO A 155 32.44 -8.14 -40.58
CA PRO A 155 33.04 -6.92 -40.10
C PRO A 155 32.44 -6.47 -38.77
N HIS A 156 33.36 -6.04 -37.89
CA HIS A 156 33.23 -5.00 -36.88
C HIS A 156 32.61 -5.30 -35.50
N LYS A 157 33.55 -5.72 -34.64
CA LYS A 157 33.74 -5.27 -33.25
C LYS A 157 33.64 -3.72 -33.15
N VAL A 158 32.77 -3.21 -32.27
CA VAL A 158 32.98 -1.91 -31.59
C VAL A 158 32.53 -2.04 -30.13
N SER A 159 33.53 -2.21 -29.27
CA SER A 159 33.50 -1.85 -27.85
C SER A 159 33.58 -0.32 -27.69
N SER A 160 33.04 0.23 -26.58
CA SER A 160 33.47 1.39 -25.75
C SER A 160 32.29 2.30 -25.29
N PRO A 161 32.44 3.24 -24.33
CA PRO A 161 32.08 3.06 -22.91
C PRO A 161 31.24 4.25 -22.34
N LEU A 162 31.06 4.28 -21.00
CA LEU A 162 30.57 5.41 -20.17
C LEU A 162 30.85 6.82 -20.74
N VAL A 163 29.90 7.78 -20.58
CA VAL A 163 30.14 9.20 -20.18
C VAL A 163 28.83 10.05 -20.10
N SER A 164 28.54 10.54 -18.89
CA SER A 164 27.91 11.82 -18.45
C SER A 164 26.54 12.34 -18.98
N ALA A 165 25.57 12.50 -18.06
CA ALA A 165 24.76 13.74 -17.93
C ALA A 165 25.62 14.87 -17.32
N PRO A 166 25.25 16.19 -17.25
CA PRO A 166 23.98 16.88 -17.53
C PRO A 166 24.12 18.20 -18.35
N VAL A 167 23.04 18.77 -18.93
CA VAL A 167 22.98 20.21 -19.26
C VAL A 167 21.55 20.74 -19.12
N THR A 168 21.36 21.61 -18.12
CA THR A 168 20.25 22.55 -17.97
C THR A 168 20.27 23.59 -19.10
N HIS A 169 19.20 23.70 -19.88
CA HIS A 169 18.96 24.87 -20.74
C HIS A 169 17.73 25.63 -20.24
N PHE A 170 18.01 26.71 -19.52
CA PHE A 170 17.09 27.79 -19.20
C PHE A 170 16.98 28.67 -20.45
N SER A 171 15.83 28.66 -21.14
CA SER A 171 15.50 29.64 -22.17
C SER A 171 14.31 30.47 -21.73
N THR A 172 14.59 31.67 -21.27
CA THR A 172 13.64 32.78 -21.18
C THR A 172 13.13 33.07 -22.58
N ASP A 173 11.83 32.90 -22.84
CA ASP A 173 11.21 33.52 -24.01
C ASP A 173 10.06 34.44 -23.57
N VAL A 174 10.20 35.68 -23.97
CA VAL A 174 9.43 36.85 -23.61
C VAL A 174 8.80 37.35 -24.91
N ARG A 175 7.46 37.31 -24.94
CA ARG A 175 6.50 37.94 -25.90
C ARG A 175 5.87 37.04 -26.97
N ARG A 176 4.55 36.83 -26.78
CA ARG A 176 3.44 37.11 -27.72
C ARG A 176 2.15 36.77 -26.94
N VAL A 177 1.26 37.67 -26.50
CA VAL A 177 0.50 38.75 -27.17
C VAL A 177 -0.22 38.25 -28.44
N THR A 178 -1.42 37.68 -28.28
CA THR A 178 -2.72 38.26 -28.71
C THR A 178 -3.90 37.29 -28.45
N PRO A 179 -5.15 37.80 -28.42
CA PRO A 179 -6.34 37.13 -27.89
C PRO A 179 -7.21 36.51 -28.99
N TRP A 180 -7.87 35.38 -28.70
CA TRP A 180 -9.26 35.03 -29.07
C TRP A 180 -9.72 33.92 -28.11
#